data_AF-A2FVQ4-F1
#
_entry.id   AF-A2FVQ4-F1
#
_cell.length_a   1.000
_cell.length_b   1.000
_cell.length_c   1.000
_cell.angle_alpha   90.00
_cell.angle_beta   90.00
_cell.angle_gamma   90.00
#
_symmetry.space_group_name_H-M   'P 1'
#
loop_
_entity.id
_entity.type
_entity.pdbx_description
1 polymer ?
#
loop_
_entity_poly.entity_id
_entity_poly.type
_entity_poly.pdbx_seq_one_letter_code
_entity_poly.pdbx_strand_id
1 'polypeptide(L)'
;MYLDKLPRWVISLKFFEGDSYWYYFKFNRKCLLIQYIRTQCPTWEGPQKALGRKFEIKDINSLDFSDFLYFNKFVKLNDDDLIFIAKCIIRQFIHDVDRHCGVLLRSDVVMYGYLFGGIIYRYAKYHDAGDDVIKYIETFAKCFRDKDEKILVCKFGQPGIYFNYRDGTHNKTPCRPDFPPLTIINEDPEFK
;
A
#
# COMPACT_ATOMS: atom_id res chain seq x y z
N MET A 1 -14.95 6.28 8.63
CA MET A 1 -13.75 5.76 9.31
C MET A 1 -14.20 5.32 10.69
N TYR A 2 -14.22 4.01 10.95
CA TYR A 2 -14.57 3.46 12.26
C TYR A 2 -13.47 3.86 13.25
N LEU A 3 -13.66 5.01 13.92
CA LEU A 3 -12.72 5.56 14.90
C LEU A 3 -12.90 4.97 16.30
N ASP A 4 -13.88 4.09 16.51
CA ASP A 4 -14.36 3.80 17.87
C ASP A 4 -13.38 2.96 18.71
N LYS A 5 -12.31 2.41 18.12
CA LYS A 5 -11.05 2.06 18.80
C LYS A 5 -9.94 1.80 17.78
N LEU A 6 -8.90 2.62 17.81
CA LEU A 6 -7.63 2.23 17.19
C LEU A 6 -7.06 1.01 17.92
N PRO A 7 -6.33 0.12 17.21
CA PRO A 7 -5.61 -0.96 17.86
C PRO A 7 -4.62 -0.41 18.88
N ARG A 8 -4.39 -1.15 19.98
CA ARG A 8 -3.49 -0.70 21.08
C ARG A 8 -2.05 -0.40 20.64
N TRP A 9 -1.66 -0.87 19.45
CA TRP A 9 -0.35 -0.65 18.85
C TRP A 9 -0.30 0.60 17.94
N VAL A 10 -1.36 1.43 17.91
CA VAL A 10 -1.38 2.70 17.16
C VAL A 10 -1.97 3.82 18.01
N ILE A 11 -1.41 5.02 17.88
CA ILE A 11 -1.93 6.25 18.47
C ILE A 11 -2.16 7.27 17.35
N SER A 12 -3.32 7.93 17.34
CA SER A 12 -3.56 9.08 16.45
C SER A 12 -2.93 10.34 17.05
N LEU A 13 -2.22 11.09 16.23
CA LEU A 13 -1.62 12.36 16.58
C LEU A 13 -2.15 13.47 15.67
N LYS A 14 -2.29 14.68 16.21
CA LYS A 14 -2.69 15.86 15.47
C LYS A 14 -1.65 16.94 15.75
N PHE A 15 -0.96 17.39 14.70
CA PHE A 15 0.01 18.47 14.79
C PHE A 15 -0.58 19.72 14.14
N PHE A 16 -0.29 20.87 14.72
CA PHE A 16 -0.67 22.16 14.18
C PHE A 16 0.55 22.77 13.51
N GLU A 17 0.41 23.17 12.25
CA GLU A 17 1.45 23.82 11.48
C GLU A 17 0.88 25.12 10.88
N GLY A 18 1.00 26.20 11.64
CA GLY A 18 0.67 27.56 11.21
C GLY A 18 -0.82 27.81 10.97
N ASP A 19 -1.33 27.34 9.83
CA ASP A 19 -2.70 27.54 9.36
C ASP A 19 -3.49 26.24 9.22
N SER A 20 -2.82 25.09 9.35
CA SER A 20 -3.40 23.79 9.05
C SER A 20 -3.11 22.76 10.14
N TYR A 21 -3.97 21.75 10.19
CA TYR A 21 -3.79 20.60 11.05
C TYR A 21 -3.44 19.37 10.23
N TRP A 22 -2.35 18.73 10.60
CA TRP A 22 -1.88 17.50 10.00
C TRP A 22 -2.17 16.32 10.93
N TYR A 23 -2.70 15.25 10.35
CA TYR A 23 -3.07 14.04 11.08
C TYR A 23 -2.03 12.96 10.82
N TYR A 24 -1.53 12.35 11.89
CA TYR A 24 -0.53 11.30 11.83
C TYR A 24 -0.95 10.10 12.66
N PHE A 25 -0.36 8.96 12.38
CA PHE A 25 -0.45 7.77 13.23
C PHE A 25 0.94 7.38 13.71
N LYS A 26 1.06 7.12 15.01
CA LYS A 26 2.27 6.58 15.62
C LYS A 26 2.09 5.10 15.91
N PHE A 27 2.87 4.27 15.25
CA PHE A 27 2.87 2.82 15.42
C PHE A 27 3.88 2.38 16.49
N ASN A 28 3.46 1.40 17.31
CA ASN A 28 4.38 0.68 18.17
C ASN A 28 5.28 -0.23 17.31
N ARG A 29 6.51 0.21 17.08
CA ARG A 29 7.53 -0.53 16.29
C ARG A 29 7.91 -1.91 16.83
N LYS A 30 7.45 -2.27 18.04
CA LYS A 30 7.64 -3.59 18.65
C LYS A 30 6.38 -4.45 18.60
N CYS A 31 5.30 -4.01 17.94
CA CYS A 31 4.12 -4.86 17.78
C CYS A 31 4.42 -6.03 16.84
N LEU A 32 3.68 -7.13 17.01
CA LEU A 32 3.86 -8.37 16.26
C LEU A 32 3.85 -8.14 14.74
N LEU A 33 2.93 -7.30 14.26
CA LEU A 33 2.83 -6.97 12.84
C LEU A 33 4.12 -6.34 12.30
N ILE A 34 4.64 -5.29 12.95
CA ILE A 34 5.85 -4.62 12.49
C ILE A 34 7.07 -5.54 12.62
N GLN A 35 7.13 -6.36 13.67
CA GLN A 35 8.20 -7.35 13.81
C GLN A 35 8.17 -8.36 12.67
N TYR A 36 7.01 -8.94 12.34
CA TYR A 36 6.86 -9.84 11.21
C TYR A 36 7.24 -9.16 9.89
N ILE A 37 6.70 -7.98 9.60
CA ILE A 37 7.00 -7.27 8.35
C ILE A 37 8.50 -6.96 8.23
N ARG A 38 9.18 -6.67 9.35
CA ARG A 38 10.65 -6.51 9.36
C ARG A 38 11.39 -7.79 8.99
N THR A 39 10.95 -8.97 9.44
CA THR A 39 11.62 -10.23 9.06
C THR A 39 11.46 -10.54 7.57
N GLN A 40 10.45 -9.95 6.92
CA GLN A 40 10.19 -10.08 5.49
C GLN A 40 10.89 -8.99 4.65
N CYS A 41 11.58 -8.03 5.29
CA CYS A 41 12.21 -6.92 4.59
C CYS A 41 13.37 -7.41 3.71
N PRO A 42 13.37 -7.09 2.40
CA PRO A 42 14.38 -7.63 1.48
C PRO A 42 15.76 -7.01 1.70
N THR A 43 16.80 -7.85 1.68
CA THR A 43 18.21 -7.46 1.72
C THR A 43 18.87 -7.40 0.34
N TRP A 44 18.09 -7.15 -0.72
CA TRP A 44 18.53 -7.27 -2.12
C TRP A 44 19.94 -6.72 -2.39
N GLU A 45 20.79 -7.58 -2.94
CA GLU A 45 22.19 -7.25 -3.28
C GLU A 45 22.35 -6.85 -4.76
N GLY A 46 21.28 -6.92 -5.56
CA GLY A 46 21.33 -6.64 -6.99
C GLY A 46 19.97 -6.55 -7.68
N PRO A 47 19.97 -6.37 -9.00
CA PRO A 47 18.74 -6.20 -9.78
C PRO A 47 17.80 -7.40 -9.68
N GLN A 48 16.50 -7.14 -9.76
CA GLN A 48 15.44 -8.16 -9.69
C GLN A 48 14.70 -8.26 -11.02
N LYS A 49 14.18 -9.44 -11.37
CA LYS A 49 13.29 -9.60 -12.53
C LYS A 49 11.86 -9.76 -12.04
N ALA A 50 10.97 -8.91 -12.56
CA ALA A 50 9.53 -8.95 -12.31
C ALA A 50 8.82 -8.17 -13.42
N LEU A 51 7.52 -8.35 -13.59
CA LEU A 51 6.69 -7.60 -14.52
C LEU A 51 7.26 -7.58 -15.96
N GLY A 52 7.90 -8.69 -16.36
CA GLY A 52 8.54 -8.85 -17.67
C GLY A 52 9.80 -8.01 -17.90
N ARG A 53 10.38 -7.36 -16.87
CA ARG A 53 11.60 -6.55 -17.02
C ARG A 53 12.57 -6.69 -15.84
N LYS A 54 13.80 -6.18 -16.02
CA LYS A 54 14.83 -6.10 -14.97
C LYS A 54 14.71 -4.75 -14.26
N PHE A 55 14.60 -4.77 -12.95
CA PHE A 55 14.54 -3.61 -12.06
C PHE A 55 15.87 -3.46 -11.33
N GLU A 56 16.53 -2.31 -11.49
CA GLU A 56 17.65 -1.92 -10.64
C GLU A 56 17.15 -1.32 -9.32
N ILE A 57 18.03 -1.22 -8.32
CA ILE A 57 17.69 -0.65 -7.00
C ILE A 57 17.11 0.77 -7.13
N LYS A 58 17.63 1.57 -8.08
CA LYS A 58 17.11 2.93 -8.34
C LYS A 58 15.66 2.90 -8.85
N ASP A 59 15.31 1.91 -9.68
CA ASP A 59 13.96 1.76 -10.23
C ASP A 59 13.00 1.32 -9.14
N ILE A 60 13.43 0.39 -8.28
CA ILE A 60 12.68 -0.07 -7.10
C ILE A 60 12.37 1.10 -6.18
N ASN A 61 13.38 1.94 -5.89
CA ASN A 61 13.21 3.13 -5.03
C ASN A 61 12.36 4.23 -5.68
N SER A 62 12.09 4.14 -6.98
CA SER A 62 11.22 5.08 -7.71
C SER A 62 9.76 4.65 -7.76
N LEU A 63 9.44 3.42 -7.38
CA LEU A 63 8.05 2.97 -7.28
C LEU A 63 7.35 3.74 -6.18
N ASP A 64 6.16 4.26 -6.49
CA ASP A 64 5.35 5.01 -5.54
C ASP A 64 4.07 4.27 -5.14
N PHE A 65 3.28 4.90 -4.26
CA PHE A 65 1.99 4.33 -3.85
C PHE A 65 1.03 4.10 -5.00
N SER A 66 1.05 4.97 -6.01
CA SER A 66 0.16 4.86 -7.16
C SER A 66 0.49 3.60 -7.97
N ASP A 67 1.77 3.32 -8.19
CA ASP A 67 2.22 2.09 -8.85
C ASP A 67 1.77 0.85 -8.07
N PHE A 68 1.96 0.82 -6.76
CA PHE A 68 1.56 -0.31 -5.93
C PHE A 68 0.05 -0.53 -5.91
N LEU A 69 -0.74 0.52 -5.86
CA LEU A 69 -2.19 0.42 -5.94
C LEU A 69 -2.65 -0.05 -7.32
N TYR A 70 -1.97 0.39 -8.39
CA TYR A 70 -2.24 -0.11 -9.73
C TYR A 70 -2.00 -1.62 -9.80
N PHE A 71 -0.85 -2.11 -9.31
CA PHE A 71 -0.56 -3.54 -9.24
C PHE A 71 -1.53 -4.29 -8.32
N ASN A 72 -2.00 -3.66 -7.25
CA ASN A 72 -2.89 -4.31 -6.31
C ASN A 72 -4.20 -4.73 -6.98
N LYS A 73 -4.80 -3.85 -7.79
CA LYS A 73 -6.18 -4.01 -8.27
C LYS A 73 -6.32 -4.31 -9.76
N PHE A 74 -5.44 -3.75 -10.59
CA PHE A 74 -5.62 -3.75 -12.06
C PHE A 74 -4.64 -4.67 -12.81
N VAL A 75 -3.79 -5.42 -12.10
CA VAL A 75 -2.81 -6.33 -12.70
C VAL A 75 -2.93 -7.72 -12.09
N LYS A 76 -2.89 -8.75 -12.95
CA LYS A 76 -2.74 -10.14 -12.53
C LYS A 76 -1.27 -10.41 -12.26
N LEU A 77 -0.89 -10.51 -10.99
CA LEU A 77 0.47 -10.86 -10.59
C LEU A 77 0.59 -12.38 -10.55
N ASN A 78 1.66 -12.92 -11.14
CA ASN A 78 2.09 -14.28 -10.83
C ASN A 78 2.82 -14.29 -9.46
N ASP A 79 3.21 -15.46 -8.98
CA ASP A 79 3.83 -15.61 -7.66
C ASP A 79 5.14 -14.82 -7.53
N ASP A 80 6.00 -14.85 -8.54
CA ASP A 80 7.26 -14.10 -8.56
C ASP A 80 7.03 -12.58 -8.50
N ASP A 81 6.08 -12.08 -9.29
CA ASP A 81 5.69 -10.67 -9.32
C ASP A 81 5.03 -10.24 -8.01
N LEU A 82 4.19 -11.10 -7.42
CA LEU A 82 3.58 -10.86 -6.11
C LEU A 82 4.65 -10.73 -5.03
N ILE A 83 5.61 -11.66 -4.98
CA ILE A 83 6.73 -11.64 -4.03
C ILE A 83 7.55 -10.38 -4.20
N PHE A 84 7.89 -10.03 -5.44
CA PHE A 84 8.69 -8.83 -5.73
C PHE A 84 7.97 -7.56 -5.26
N ILE A 85 6.71 -7.36 -5.68
CA ILE A 85 5.96 -6.14 -5.32
C ILE A 85 5.69 -6.08 -3.82
N ALA A 86 5.34 -7.20 -3.17
CA ALA A 86 5.18 -7.23 -1.73
C ALA A 86 6.46 -6.81 -1.00
N LYS A 87 7.62 -7.31 -1.43
CA LYS A 87 8.93 -6.92 -0.87
C LYS A 87 9.25 -5.44 -1.08
N CYS A 88 8.90 -4.86 -2.24
CA CYS A 88 9.01 -3.41 -2.45
C CYS A 88 8.18 -2.62 -1.43
N ILE A 89 6.90 -3.00 -1.26
CA ILE A 89 5.99 -2.34 -0.32
C ILE A 89 6.48 -2.48 1.12
N ILE A 90 6.90 -3.69 1.52
CA ILE A 90 7.44 -3.98 2.86
C ILE A 90 8.67 -3.12 3.13
N ARG A 91 9.60 -3.04 2.18
CA ARG A 91 10.80 -2.22 2.30
C ARG A 91 10.44 -0.76 2.52
N GLN A 92 9.53 -0.21 1.72
CA GLN A 92 9.10 1.18 1.88
C GLN A 92 8.40 1.41 3.22
N PHE A 93 7.47 0.54 3.61
CA PHE A 93 6.76 0.64 4.88
C PHE A 93 7.72 0.63 6.08
N ILE A 94 8.68 -0.30 6.11
CA ILE A 94 9.67 -0.36 7.19
C ILE A 94 10.56 0.87 7.19
N HIS A 95 11.01 1.33 6.02
CA HIS A 95 11.80 2.54 5.91
C HIS A 95 11.05 3.76 6.48
N ASP A 96 9.78 3.94 6.12
CA ASP A 96 8.98 5.08 6.56
C ASP A 96 8.67 5.01 8.06
N VAL A 97 8.35 3.80 8.57
CA VAL A 97 8.18 3.53 10.01
C VAL A 97 9.46 3.82 10.78
N ASP A 98 10.64 3.46 10.28
CA ASP A 98 11.89 3.66 11.01
C ASP A 98 12.42 5.09 10.93
N ARG A 99 12.34 5.72 9.75
CA ARG A 99 12.78 7.12 9.53
C ARG A 99 12.11 8.10 10.48
N HIS A 100 10.81 7.90 10.75
CA HIS A 100 10.01 8.81 11.56
C HIS A 100 9.68 8.24 12.94
N CYS A 101 10.49 7.29 13.45
CA CYS A 101 10.30 6.69 14.78
C CYS A 101 8.87 6.16 15.02
N GLY A 102 8.25 5.63 13.97
CA GLY A 102 6.90 5.05 13.93
C GLY A 102 5.80 6.04 13.57
N VAL A 103 6.11 7.31 13.29
CA VAL A 103 5.11 8.34 12.96
C VAL A 103 4.93 8.46 11.45
N LEU A 104 3.73 8.18 10.94
CA LEU A 104 3.40 8.27 9.52
C LEU A 104 2.26 9.26 9.29
N LEU A 105 2.27 9.95 8.14
CA LEU A 105 1.19 10.83 7.75
C LEU A 105 -0.07 10.01 7.47
N ARG A 106 -1.24 10.57 7.79
CA ARG A 106 -2.53 9.88 7.61
C ARG A 106 -2.76 9.46 6.15
N SER A 107 -2.37 10.27 5.17
CA SER A 107 -2.51 9.91 3.76
C SER A 107 -1.75 8.63 3.43
N ASP A 108 -0.51 8.51 3.89
CA ASP A 108 0.36 7.36 3.61
C ASP A 108 -0.19 6.11 4.28
N VAL A 109 -0.68 6.25 5.52
CA VAL A 109 -1.32 5.15 6.26
C VAL A 109 -2.59 4.67 5.58
N VAL A 110 -3.37 5.58 4.97
CA VAL A 110 -4.52 5.18 4.14
C VAL A 110 -4.06 4.35 2.95
N MET A 111 -3.01 4.77 2.22
CA MET A 111 -2.46 4.01 1.10
C MET A 111 -1.97 2.63 1.55
N TYR A 112 -1.22 2.56 2.66
CA TYR A 112 -0.83 1.29 3.26
C TYR A 112 -2.03 0.44 3.67
N GLY A 113 -3.15 1.02 4.09
CA GLY A 113 -4.38 0.27 4.40
C GLY A 113 -4.84 -0.58 3.21
N TYR A 114 -4.82 -0.03 1.99
CA TYR A 114 -5.12 -0.77 0.77
C TYR A 114 -4.07 -1.86 0.49
N LEU A 115 -2.79 -1.52 0.60
CA LEU A 115 -1.70 -2.45 0.29
C LEU A 115 -1.63 -3.62 1.29
N PHE A 116 -1.91 -3.35 2.57
CA PHE A 116 -2.02 -4.37 3.61
C PHE A 116 -3.18 -5.30 3.34
N GLY A 117 -4.35 -4.76 2.99
CA GLY A 117 -5.53 -5.54 2.65
C GLY A 117 -5.43 -6.33 1.34
N GLY A 118 -4.49 -5.97 0.46
CA GLY A 118 -4.35 -6.56 -0.86
C GLY A 118 -3.06 -7.37 -1.03
N ILE A 119 -2.01 -6.74 -1.55
CA ILE A 119 -0.74 -7.42 -1.87
C ILE A 119 -0.09 -8.06 -0.64
N ILE A 120 0.01 -7.35 0.49
CA ILE A 120 0.67 -7.89 1.68
C ILE A 120 -0.12 -9.04 2.29
N TYR A 121 -1.46 -8.96 2.30
CA TYR A 121 -2.31 -10.07 2.72
C TYR A 121 -2.10 -11.33 1.87
N ARG A 122 -2.12 -11.18 0.54
CA ARG A 122 -1.86 -12.28 -0.40
C ARG A 122 -0.47 -12.88 -0.21
N TYR A 123 0.55 -12.03 -0.07
CA TYR A 123 1.93 -12.44 0.21
C TYR A 123 2.04 -13.20 1.53
N ALA A 124 1.44 -12.70 2.61
CA ALA A 124 1.50 -13.33 3.92
C ALA A 124 0.83 -14.71 3.91
N LYS A 125 -0.31 -14.85 3.23
CA LYS A 125 -0.94 -16.17 3.02
C LYS A 125 -0.09 -17.11 2.19
N TYR A 126 0.50 -16.63 1.10
CA TYR A 126 1.38 -17.42 0.25
C TYR A 126 2.61 -17.96 1.03
N HIS A 127 3.11 -17.18 1.98
CA HIS A 127 4.23 -17.55 2.86
C HIS A 127 3.84 -18.22 4.17
N ASP A 128 2.60 -18.70 4.30
CA ASP A 128 2.10 -19.39 5.51
C ASP A 128 2.37 -18.60 6.81
N ALA A 129 2.11 -17.29 6.76
CA ALA A 129 2.19 -16.46 7.96
C ALA A 129 1.14 -16.92 8.97
N GLY A 130 1.54 -17.07 10.23
CA GLY A 130 0.63 -17.52 11.29
C GLY A 130 -0.62 -16.65 11.44
N ASP A 131 -1.72 -17.27 11.87
CA ASP A 131 -3.06 -16.66 11.95
C ASP A 131 -3.08 -15.31 12.69
N ASP A 132 -2.27 -15.18 13.75
CA ASP A 132 -2.13 -13.92 14.48
C ASP A 132 -1.64 -12.79 13.56
N VAL A 133 -0.60 -13.04 12.76
CA VAL A 133 -0.06 -12.05 11.82
C VAL A 133 -1.11 -11.68 10.78
N ILE A 134 -1.80 -12.68 10.23
CA ILE A 134 -2.89 -12.45 9.27
C ILE A 134 -3.95 -11.55 9.87
N LYS A 135 -4.43 -11.85 11.08
CA LYS A 135 -5.42 -11.02 11.79
C LYS A 135 -4.94 -9.59 12.02
N TYR A 136 -3.66 -9.38 12.31
CA TYR A 136 -3.09 -8.04 12.41
C TYR A 136 -3.09 -7.28 11.07
N ILE A 137 -2.79 -7.97 9.96
CA ILE A 137 -2.87 -7.40 8.61
C ILE A 137 -4.31 -6.99 8.27
N GLU A 138 -5.28 -7.87 8.52
CA GLU A 138 -6.70 -7.60 8.31
C GLU A 138 -7.18 -6.41 9.18
N THR A 139 -6.76 -6.39 10.45
CA THR A 139 -7.05 -5.27 11.36
C THR A 139 -6.45 -3.96 10.85
N PHE A 140 -5.21 -3.99 10.37
CA PHE A 140 -4.56 -2.82 9.79
C PHE A 140 -5.36 -2.29 8.60
N ALA A 141 -5.69 -3.16 7.64
CA ALA A 141 -6.46 -2.80 6.46
C ALA A 141 -7.82 -2.19 6.84
N LYS A 142 -8.56 -2.84 7.74
CA LYS A 142 -9.88 -2.39 8.21
C LYS A 142 -9.84 -1.02 8.91
N CYS A 143 -8.82 -0.76 9.73
CA CYS A 143 -8.73 0.49 10.47
C CYS A 143 -8.33 1.69 9.60
N PHE A 144 -7.49 1.46 8.59
CA PHE A 144 -6.80 2.56 7.90
C PHE A 144 -7.23 2.78 6.45
N ARG A 145 -7.80 1.79 5.78
CA ARG A 145 -8.36 1.97 4.44
C ARG A 145 -9.52 2.98 4.50
N ASP A 146 -9.48 4.00 3.64
CA ASP A 146 -10.61 4.93 3.44
C ASP A 146 -11.53 4.41 2.32
N LYS A 147 -12.51 5.20 1.88
CA LYS A 147 -13.37 4.85 0.77
C LYS A 147 -12.61 4.88 -0.57
N ASP A 148 -12.76 3.80 -1.35
CA ASP A 148 -12.15 3.63 -2.68
C ASP A 148 -12.39 4.82 -3.62
N GLU A 149 -13.57 5.45 -3.53
CA GLU A 149 -13.99 6.57 -4.38
C GLU A 149 -13.09 7.81 -4.30
N LYS A 150 -12.25 7.90 -3.26
CA LYS A 150 -11.32 9.02 -3.05
C LYS A 150 -9.91 8.76 -3.56
N ILE A 151 -9.62 7.55 -4.06
CA ILE A 151 -8.28 7.15 -4.46
C ILE A 151 -8.16 7.22 -5.97
N LEU A 152 -7.10 7.87 -6.42
CA LEU A 152 -6.70 7.93 -7.82
C LEU A 152 -5.39 7.19 -8.01
N VAL A 153 -5.27 6.47 -9.12
CA VAL A 153 -4.06 5.74 -9.49
C VAL A 153 -3.64 6.06 -10.90
N CYS A 154 -2.34 6.12 -11.14
CA CYS A 154 -1.74 6.12 -12.47
C CYS A 154 -1.48 4.70 -12.93
N LYS A 155 -1.65 4.46 -14.23
CA LYS A 155 -1.20 3.21 -14.84
C LYS A 155 0.32 3.15 -14.85
N PHE A 156 0.87 2.04 -14.38
CA PHE A 156 2.31 1.83 -14.34
C PHE A 156 2.97 2.02 -15.71
N GLY A 157 4.05 2.79 -15.76
CA GLY A 157 4.76 3.13 -16.99
C GLY A 157 4.04 4.15 -17.89
N GLN A 158 2.89 4.68 -17.47
CA GLN A 158 2.13 5.71 -18.18
C GLN A 158 1.75 6.85 -17.21
N PRO A 159 2.74 7.62 -16.72
CA PRO A 159 2.47 8.70 -15.76
C PRO A 159 1.61 9.80 -16.39
N GLY A 160 0.77 10.45 -15.57
CA GLY A 160 -0.03 11.61 -15.96
C GLY A 160 -1.45 11.31 -16.46
N ILE A 161 -1.90 10.05 -16.36
CA ILE A 161 -3.30 9.65 -16.55
C ILE A 161 -3.79 8.98 -15.28
N TYR A 162 -4.81 9.56 -14.64
CA TYR A 162 -5.35 9.10 -13.36
C TYR A 162 -6.68 8.38 -13.54
N PHE A 163 -6.82 7.23 -12.88
CA PHE A 163 -8.00 6.40 -12.86
C PHE A 163 -8.55 6.30 -11.44
N ASN A 164 -9.86 6.24 -11.29
CA ASN A 164 -10.52 6.00 -10.02
C ASN A 164 -10.22 4.56 -9.56
N TYR A 165 -9.70 4.41 -8.35
CA TYR A 165 -9.36 3.10 -7.81
C TYR A 165 -10.59 2.19 -7.65
N ARG A 166 -11.76 2.76 -7.42
CA ARG A 166 -13.01 2.00 -7.20
C ARG A 166 -13.40 1.17 -8.41
N ASP A 167 -13.40 1.77 -9.59
CA ASP A 167 -14.03 1.23 -10.80
C ASP A 167 -13.13 1.31 -12.06
N GLY A 168 -11.92 1.83 -11.92
CA GLY A 168 -10.96 1.98 -13.00
C GLY A 168 -11.30 3.10 -13.99
N THR A 169 -12.36 3.90 -13.75
CA THR A 169 -12.78 4.95 -14.69
C THR A 169 -11.81 6.13 -14.70
N HIS A 170 -11.71 6.82 -15.83
CA HIS A 170 -10.88 8.03 -15.97
C HIS A 170 -11.75 9.29 -15.90
N ASN A 171 -11.37 10.26 -15.09
CA ASN A 171 -12.02 11.57 -15.09
C ASN A 171 -11.59 12.35 -16.34
N LYS A 172 -12.53 12.55 -17.26
CA LYS A 172 -12.33 13.30 -18.51
C LYS A 172 -11.77 14.69 -18.23
N THR A 173 -10.55 14.94 -18.69
CA THR A 173 -10.02 16.31 -18.77
C THR A 173 -10.44 16.92 -20.11
N PRO A 174 -10.94 18.18 -20.14
CA PRO A 174 -11.17 18.88 -21.40
C PRO A 174 -9.93 18.82 -22.30
N CYS A 175 -10.13 18.55 -23.59
CA CYS A 175 -9.07 18.44 -24.61
C CYS A 175 -8.18 17.19 -24.55
N ARG A 176 -8.48 16.19 -23.70
CA ARG A 176 -7.82 14.87 -23.75
C ARG A 176 -8.76 13.80 -24.34
N PRO A 177 -8.20 12.81 -25.07
CA PRO A 177 -9.00 11.69 -25.55
C PRO A 177 -9.55 10.89 -24.36
N ASP A 178 -10.76 10.35 -24.52
CA ASP A 178 -11.33 9.45 -23.51
C ASP A 178 -10.48 8.18 -23.45
N PHE A 179 -10.05 7.80 -22.25
CA PHE A 179 -9.35 6.55 -22.01
C PHE A 179 -10.35 5.48 -21.55
N PRO A 180 -10.26 4.24 -22.07
CA PRO A 180 -11.09 3.16 -21.55
C PRO A 180 -10.78 2.93 -20.08
N PRO A 181 -11.78 2.51 -19.27
CA PRO A 181 -11.54 2.20 -17.87
C PRO A 181 -10.56 1.04 -17.73
N LEU A 182 -9.78 1.06 -16.66
CA LEU A 182 -8.94 -0.08 -16.29
C LEU A 182 -9.82 -1.24 -15.84
N THR A 183 -9.54 -2.44 -16.34
CA THR A 183 -10.21 -3.65 -15.88
C THR A 183 -9.76 -4.01 -14.47
N ILE A 184 -10.70 -4.16 -13.55
CA ILE A 184 -10.43 -4.70 -12.22
C ILE A 184 -10.10 -6.19 -12.37
N ILE A 185 -8.92 -6.58 -11.87
CA ILE A 185 -8.42 -7.95 -11.95
C ILE A 185 -8.51 -8.63 -10.59
N ASN A 186 -8.19 -7.91 -9.52
CA ASN A 186 -8.28 -8.43 -8.16
C ASN A 186 -9.37 -7.67 -7.43
N GLU A 187 -10.38 -8.38 -6.94
CA GLU A 187 -11.30 -7.81 -5.97
C GLU A 187 -10.58 -7.67 -4.63
N ASP A 188 -10.75 -6.51 -3.99
CA ASP A 188 -10.16 -6.32 -2.68
C ASP A 188 -10.92 -7.18 -1.65
N PRO A 189 -10.23 -7.87 -0.72
CA PRO A 189 -10.92 -8.63 0.32
C PRO A 189 -11.80 -7.72 1.19
N GLU A 190 -13.03 -8.16 1.46
CA GLU A 190 -13.93 -7.49 2.39
C GLU A 190 -13.59 -7.87 3.84
N PHE A 191 -12.89 -6.99 4.54
CA PHE A 191 -12.65 -7.15 5.97
C PHE A 191 -13.83 -6.57 6.77
N LYS A 192 -14.88 -7.37 6.97
CA LYS A 192 -16.10 -7.00 7.73
C LYS A 192 -15.82 -6.75 9.21
#